data_AF-A0A4S2KSY9-F1
#
_entry.id   AF-A0A4S2KSY9-F1
#
_cell.length_a   1.000
_cell.length_b   1.000
_cell.length_c   1.000
_cell.angle_alpha   90.00
_cell.angle_beta   90.00
_cell.angle_gamma   90.00
#
_symmetry.space_group_name_H-M   'P 1'
#
loop_
_entity.id
_entity.type
_entity.pdbx_description
1 polymer ?
#
loop_
_entity_poly.entity_id
_entity_poly.type
_entity_poly.pdbx_seq_one_letter_code
_entity_poly.pdbx_strand_id
1 'polypeptide(L)'
;VPWFIPIIVMDTPFVRVWHKKDDEFFVPKATMIFDFSIRLHGSYQFQFDSYVCLLRESLKKYTYIANLAGIEWQITGTKYGINLVTDGYDEMQRVLLEKTLDQMINLEIDPMWFKILKECVCIINVVNFINLIEH
;
A
#
# COMPACT_ATOMS: atom_id res chain seq x y z
N VAL A 1 14.20 23.34 20.74
CA VAL A 1 13.88 21.98 20.23
C VAL A 1 14.07 22.05 18.72
N PRO A 2 14.88 21.18 18.08
CA PRO A 2 15.25 21.41 16.68
C PRO A 2 14.02 21.18 15.80
N TRP A 3 13.70 22.17 14.97
CA TRP A 3 12.51 22.23 14.11
C TRP A 3 12.50 21.19 12.97
N PHE A 4 13.46 20.27 12.95
CA PHE A 4 13.68 19.26 11.90
C PHE A 4 13.06 17.88 12.19
N ILE A 5 12.39 17.69 13.34
CA ILE A 5 11.95 16.37 13.79
C ILE A 5 10.41 16.25 13.66
N PRO A 6 9.88 15.16 13.08
CA PRO A 6 8.44 14.89 13.08
C PRO A 6 7.88 14.87 14.51
N ILE A 7 6.73 15.52 14.70
CA ILE A 7 6.03 15.55 15.99
C ILE A 7 4.93 14.49 16.02
N ILE A 8 4.71 13.85 17.16
CA ILE A 8 3.55 12.98 17.36
C ILE A 8 2.32 13.86 17.59
N VAL A 9 1.36 13.82 16.67
CA VAL A 9 0.09 14.57 16.78
C VAL A 9 -1.03 13.72 17.37
N MET A 10 -0.91 12.39 17.26
CA MET A 10 -1.85 11.44 17.84
C MET A 10 -1.10 10.19 18.28
N ASP A 11 -1.34 9.75 19.52
CA ASP A 11 -0.83 8.50 20.06
C ASP A 11 -1.94 7.78 20.79
N THR A 12 -2.41 6.69 20.20
CA THR A 12 -3.44 5.81 20.77
C THR A 12 -2.95 4.37 20.70
N PRO A 13 -3.55 3.42 21.44
CA PRO A 13 -3.21 2.01 21.32
C PRO A 13 -3.37 1.42 19.91
N PHE A 14 -4.14 2.07 19.05
CA PHE A 14 -4.45 1.60 17.69
C PHE A 14 -3.69 2.34 16.59
N VAL A 15 -3.43 3.64 16.79
CA VAL A 15 -2.86 4.51 15.77
C VAL A 15 -1.87 5.48 16.40
N ARG A 16 -0.72 5.63 15.74
CA ARG A 16 0.25 6.68 16.00
C ARG A 16 0.48 7.49 14.74
N VAL A 17 0.33 8.81 14.82
CA VAL A 17 0.51 9.73 13.69
C VAL A 17 1.66 10.68 13.98
N TRP A 18 2.62 10.68 13.06
CA TRP A 18 3.73 11.61 13.02
C TRP A 18 3.44 12.65 11.94
N HIS A 19 3.67 13.93 12.25
CA HIS A 19 3.48 15.02 11.32
C HIS A 19 4.73 15.91 11.31
N LYS A 20 5.19 16.26 10.11
CA LYS A 20 6.15 17.33 9.88
C LYS A 20 5.57 18.22 8.79
N LYS A 21 5.46 19.53 9.04
CA LYS A 21 5.13 20.51 8.01
C LYS A 21 6.38 20.79 7.18
N ASP A 22 6.24 20.88 5.86
CA ASP A 22 7.32 21.29 4.97
C ASP A 22 7.80 22.71 5.31
N ASP A 23 9.11 22.87 5.42
CA ASP A 23 9.82 24.09 5.77
C ASP A 23 10.83 24.53 4.71
N GLU A 24 11.03 23.74 3.65
CA GLU A 24 12.09 23.95 2.65
C GLU A 24 11.56 24.21 1.23
N PHE A 25 10.55 23.46 0.77
CA PHE A 25 10.20 23.44 -0.65
C PHE A 25 8.99 24.33 -0.99
N PHE A 26 8.09 24.57 -0.04
CA PHE A 26 6.89 25.41 -0.19
C PHE A 26 6.04 25.05 -1.42
N VAL A 27 6.03 23.77 -1.80
CA VAL A 27 5.21 23.22 -2.87
C VAL A 27 3.95 22.57 -2.30
N PRO A 28 2.83 22.51 -3.04
CA PRO A 28 1.61 21.82 -2.60
C PRO A 28 1.76 20.29 -2.74
N LYS A 29 2.88 19.74 -2.26
CA LYS A 29 3.15 18.30 -2.24
C LYS A 29 3.19 17.79 -0.82
N ALA A 30 2.72 16.57 -0.65
CA ALA A 30 2.78 15.85 0.61
C ALA A 30 3.28 14.43 0.36
N THR A 31 3.97 13.87 1.34
CA THR A 31 4.28 12.44 1.37
C THR A 31 3.53 11.83 2.54
N MET A 32 2.69 10.84 2.28
CA MET A 32 1.95 10.12 3.31
C MET A 32 2.40 8.66 3.31
N ILE A 33 2.73 8.17 4.50
CA ILE A 33 3.17 6.79 4.71
C ILE A 33 2.26 6.18 5.78
N PHE A 34 1.65 5.05 5.45
CA PHE A 34 0.76 4.31 6.32
C PHE A 34 1.26 2.89 6.50
N ASP A 35 1.53 2.52 7.75
CA ASP A 35 1.90 1.16 8.14
C ASP A 35 0.78 0.51 8.93
N PHE A 36 0.05 -0.38 8.26
CA PHE A 36 -1.01 -1.18 8.87
C PHE A 36 -0.39 -2.45 9.45
N SER A 37 -0.21 -2.47 10.77
CA SER A 37 0.35 -3.63 11.47
C SER A 37 -0.71 -4.71 11.68
N ILE A 38 -0.52 -5.89 11.08
CA ILE A 38 -1.41 -7.04 11.18
C ILE A 38 -0.62 -8.22 11.73
N ARG A 39 -1.09 -8.81 12.84
CA ARG A 39 -0.53 -10.05 13.37
C ARG A 39 -1.15 -11.26 12.67
N LEU A 40 -0.45 -11.74 11.64
CA LEU A 40 -0.82 -12.96 10.92
C LEU A 40 -0.07 -14.17 11.48
N HIS A 41 -0.77 -15.29 11.65
CA HIS A 41 -0.12 -16.58 11.84
C HIS A 41 0.43 -17.07 10.50
N GLY A 42 1.58 -17.76 10.51
CA GLY A 42 2.28 -18.18 9.29
C GLY A 42 1.45 -19.01 8.30
N SER A 43 0.40 -19.69 8.78
CA SER A 43 -0.56 -20.43 7.93
C SER A 43 -1.45 -19.55 7.05
N TYR A 44 -1.58 -18.26 7.39
CA TYR A 44 -2.43 -17.29 6.69
C TYR A 44 -1.63 -16.33 5.80
N GLN A 45 -0.30 -16.46 5.75
CA GLN A 45 0.57 -15.57 4.97
C GLN A 45 0.21 -15.60 3.48
N PHE A 46 -0.02 -16.79 2.93
CA PHE A 46 -0.35 -16.95 1.51
C PHE A 46 -1.67 -16.27 1.13
N GLN A 47 -2.70 -16.41 1.96
CA GLN A 47 -4.01 -15.77 1.77
C GLN A 47 -3.87 -14.26 1.86
N PHE A 48 -3.04 -13.77 2.77
CA PHE A 48 -2.76 -12.35 2.91
C PHE A 48 -2.00 -11.80 1.69
N ASP A 49 -0.96 -12.47 1.22
CA ASP A 49 -0.21 -12.03 0.05
C ASP A 49 -1.10 -12.03 -1.21
N SER A 50 -1.99 -13.02 -1.33
CA SER A 50 -3.00 -13.08 -2.39
C SER A 50 -4.01 -11.93 -2.30
N TYR A 51 -4.47 -11.59 -1.08
CA TYR A 51 -5.35 -10.44 -0.84
C TYR A 51 -4.68 -9.12 -1.24
N VAL A 52 -3.42 -8.90 -0.86
CA VAL A 52 -2.70 -7.68 -1.25
C VAL A 52 -2.50 -7.62 -2.77
N CYS A 53 -2.26 -8.76 -3.42
CA CYS A 53 -2.17 -8.81 -4.88
C CYS A 53 -3.50 -8.45 -5.57
N LEU A 54 -4.61 -9.01 -5.08
CA LEU A 54 -5.96 -8.67 -5.54
C LEU A 54 -6.27 -7.17 -5.37
N LEU A 55 -5.96 -6.63 -4.20
CA LEU A 55 -6.17 -5.22 -3.88
C LEU A 55 -5.34 -4.29 -4.80
N ARG A 56 -4.10 -4.68 -5.14
CA ARG A 56 -3.30 -3.95 -6.14
C ARG A 56 -3.96 -3.94 -7.51
N GLU A 57 -4.44 -5.10 -7.97
CA GLU A 57 -5.05 -5.21 -9.29
C GLU A 57 -6.38 -4.45 -9.38
N SER A 58 -7.20 -4.43 -8.31
CA SER A 58 -8.44 -3.64 -8.29
C SER A 58 -8.17 -2.14 -8.34
N LEU A 59 -7.08 -1.68 -7.70
CA LEU A 59 -6.70 -0.27 -7.64
C LEU A 59 -5.89 0.20 -8.86
N LYS A 60 -5.35 -0.72 -9.67
CA LYS A 60 -4.44 -0.46 -10.80
C LYS A 60 -4.91 0.61 -11.77
N LYS A 61 -6.21 0.65 -12.07
CA LYS A 61 -6.78 1.68 -12.95
C LYS A 61 -6.70 3.08 -12.33
N TYR A 62 -6.94 3.18 -11.03
CA TYR A 62 -6.86 4.45 -10.30
C TYR A 62 -5.41 4.89 -10.14
N THR A 63 -4.51 3.97 -9.81
CA THR A 63 -3.08 4.28 -9.67
C THR A 63 -2.46 4.72 -11.00
N TYR A 64 -2.91 4.15 -12.13
CA TYR A 64 -2.48 4.59 -13.44
C TYR A 64 -2.86 6.05 -13.73
N ILE A 65 -4.12 6.44 -13.45
CA ILE A 65 -4.58 7.83 -13.62
C ILE A 65 -3.84 8.76 -12.65
N ALA A 66 -3.63 8.34 -11.41
CA ALA A 66 -2.90 9.11 -10.41
C ALA A 66 -1.44 9.34 -10.82
N ASN A 67 -0.78 8.31 -11.38
CA ASN A 67 0.59 8.42 -11.87
C ASN A 67 0.69 9.40 -13.05
N LEU A 68 -0.28 9.38 -13.98
CA LEU A 68 -0.38 10.39 -15.04
C LEU A 68 -0.57 11.82 -14.49
N ALA A 69 -1.18 11.96 -13.32
CA ALA A 69 -1.34 13.24 -12.61
C ALA A 69 -0.13 13.61 -11.72
N GLY A 70 0.96 12.83 -11.77
CA GLY A 70 2.18 13.08 -10.99
C GLY A 70 2.05 12.68 -9.51
N ILE A 71 1.22 11.68 -9.21
CA ILE A 71 1.05 11.11 -7.88
C ILE A 71 1.59 9.70 -7.90
N GLU A 72 2.61 9.45 -7.12
CA GLU A 72 3.12 8.12 -6.88
C GLU A 72 2.29 7.44 -5.79
N TRP A 73 1.92 6.20 -6.04
CA TRP A 73 1.14 5.39 -5.11
C TRP A 73 1.67 3.97 -5.14
N GLN A 74 1.94 3.43 -3.95
CA GLN A 74 2.46 2.08 -3.80
C GLN A 74 1.85 1.41 -2.58
N ILE A 75 1.35 0.19 -2.77
CA ILE A 75 0.92 -0.69 -1.68
C ILE A 75 1.74 -1.98 -1.69
N THR A 76 2.31 -2.32 -0.55
CA THR A 76 3.19 -3.47 -0.40
C THR A 76 2.73 -4.34 0.77
N GLY A 77 2.68 -5.65 0.54
CA GLY A 77 2.45 -6.63 1.60
C GLY A 77 3.77 -6.93 2.27
N THR A 78 3.81 -6.85 3.59
CA THR A 78 4.98 -7.18 4.41
C THR A 78 4.61 -8.31 5.35
N LYS A 79 5.62 -8.94 5.96
CA LYS A 79 5.41 -9.95 7.02
C LYS A 79 4.62 -9.40 8.22
N TYR A 80 4.64 -8.09 8.41
CA TYR A 80 4.02 -7.41 9.56
C TYR A 80 2.70 -6.73 9.22
N GLY A 81 2.22 -6.84 7.97
CA GLY A 81 0.98 -6.22 7.50
C GLY A 81 1.15 -5.46 6.19
N ILE A 82 0.47 -4.33 6.01
CA ILE A 82 0.44 -3.58 4.74
C ILE A 82 1.16 -2.25 4.90
N ASN A 83 2.05 -1.93 3.97
CA ASN A 83 2.65 -0.61 3.83
C ASN A 83 2.02 0.10 2.62
N LEU A 84 1.57 1.33 2.81
CA LEU A 84 1.00 2.20 1.78
C LEU A 84 1.76 3.52 1.76
N VAL A 85 2.28 3.89 0.60
CA VAL A 85 3.02 5.14 0.38
C VAL A 85 2.35 5.92 -0.73
N THR A 86 2.15 7.22 -0.50
CA THR A 86 1.65 8.15 -1.51
C THR A 86 2.49 9.41 -1.52
N ASP A 87 2.91 9.85 -2.70
CA ASP A 87 3.69 11.07 -2.91
C ASP A 87 3.15 11.88 -4.09
N GLY A 88 3.23 13.21 -4.07
CA GLY A 88 2.59 14.08 -5.07
C GLY A 88 1.68 15.17 -4.47
N TYR A 89 0.66 15.60 -5.21
CA TYR A 89 -0.20 16.73 -4.85
C TYR A 89 -1.28 16.38 -3.81
N ASP A 90 -1.42 17.20 -2.77
CA ASP A 90 -2.25 16.94 -1.57
C ASP A 90 -3.73 16.64 -1.89
N GLU A 91 -4.38 17.47 -2.72
CA GLU A 91 -5.82 17.33 -3.00
C GLU A 91 -6.18 15.97 -3.63
N MET A 92 -5.33 15.51 -4.55
CA MET A 92 -5.58 14.28 -5.29
C MET A 92 -5.17 13.03 -4.50
N GLN A 93 -4.21 13.16 -3.58
CA GLN A 93 -3.82 12.09 -2.67
C GLN A 93 -4.96 11.69 -1.75
N ARG A 94 -5.71 12.66 -1.20
CA ARG A 94 -6.86 12.36 -0.34
C ARG A 94 -7.88 11.48 -1.05
N VAL A 95 -8.24 11.81 -2.29
CA VAL A 95 -9.23 11.04 -3.07
C VAL A 95 -8.75 9.61 -3.32
N LEU A 96 -7.47 9.42 -3.65
CA LEU A 96 -6.91 8.09 -3.88
C LEU A 96 -6.82 7.27 -2.59
N LEU A 97 -6.49 7.92 -1.47
CA LEU A 97 -6.45 7.29 -0.16
C LEU A 97 -7.84 6.83 0.29
N GLU A 98 -8.86 7.68 0.17
CA GLU A 98 -10.24 7.32 0.52
C GLU A 98 -10.73 6.11 -0.28
N LYS A 99 -10.48 6.09 -1.60
CA LYS A 99 -10.80 4.94 -2.45
C LYS A 99 -10.01 3.69 -2.06
N THR A 100 -8.75 3.85 -1.70
CA THR A 100 -7.91 2.72 -1.25
C THR A 100 -8.48 2.10 0.01
N LEU A 101 -8.83 2.91 1.01
CA LEU A 101 -9.40 2.46 2.27
C LEU A 101 -10.78 1.80 2.06
N ASP A 102 -11.62 2.37 1.21
CA ASP A 102 -12.89 1.76 0.84
C ASP A 102 -12.70 0.39 0.18
N GLN A 103 -11.78 0.27 -0.78
CA GLN A 103 -11.44 -1.01 -1.43
C GLN A 103 -10.78 -2.01 -0.47
N MET A 104 -10.04 -1.57 0.55
CA MET A 104 -9.51 -2.46 1.58
C MET A 104 -10.63 -3.11 2.40
N ILE A 105 -11.67 -2.35 2.73
CA ILE A 105 -12.79 -2.80 3.58
C ILE A 105 -13.82 -3.60 2.76
N ASN A 106 -14.18 -3.08 1.59
CA ASN A 106 -15.27 -3.56 0.74
C ASN A 106 -14.76 -4.26 -0.52
N LEU A 107 -13.65 -5.02 -0.42
CA LEU A 107 -13.04 -5.65 -1.59
C LEU A 107 -14.00 -6.66 -2.24
N GLU A 108 -14.61 -6.27 -3.36
CA GLU A 108 -15.42 -7.15 -4.20
C GLU A 108 -14.51 -7.85 -5.22
N ILE A 109 -14.27 -9.14 -4.99
CA ILE A 109 -13.44 -9.96 -5.88
C ILE A 109 -14.35 -10.62 -6.91
N ASP A 110 -14.16 -10.26 -8.18
CA ASP A 110 -14.73 -11.03 -9.28
C ASP A 110 -14.06 -12.43 -9.31
N PRO A 111 -14.85 -13.52 -9.25
CA PRO A 111 -14.34 -14.89 -9.27
C PRO A 111 -13.39 -15.20 -10.44
N MET A 112 -13.54 -14.52 -11.58
CA MET A 112 -12.65 -14.65 -12.73
C MET A 112 -11.23 -14.16 -12.40
N TRP A 113 -11.11 -13.02 -11.72
CA TRP A 113 -9.83 -12.47 -11.28
C TRP A 113 -9.17 -13.33 -10.21
N PHE A 114 -9.95 -13.92 -9.31
CA PHE A 114 -9.42 -14.89 -8.34
C PHE A 114 -8.78 -16.09 -9.05
N LYS A 115 -9.39 -16.59 -10.13
CA LYS A 115 -8.85 -17.71 -10.91
C LYS A 115 -7.54 -17.32 -11.61
N ILE A 116 -7.51 -16.16 -12.25
CA ILE A 116 -6.30 -15.62 -12.90
C ILE A 116 -5.17 -15.43 -11.89
N LEU A 117 -5.47 -14.88 -10.71
CA LEU A 117 -4.48 -14.64 -9.68
C LEU A 117 -3.96 -15.92 -9.03
N LYS A 118 -4.81 -16.94 -8.87
CA LYS A 118 -4.36 -18.27 -8.43
C LYS A 118 -3.35 -18.86 -9.42
N GLU A 119 -3.56 -18.66 -10.72
CA GLU A 119 -2.64 -19.10 -11.76
C GLU A 119 -1.34 -18.25 -11.77
N CYS A 120 -1.45 -16.91 -11.70
CA CYS A 120 -0.29 -16.01 -11.71
C CYS A 120 0.58 -16.11 -10.45
N VAL A 121 0.00 -16.17 -9.25
CA VAL A 121 0.76 -16.32 -7.99
C VAL A 121 1.48 -17.67 -7.96
N CYS A 122 0.84 -18.73 -8.47
CA CYS A 122 1.46 -20.04 -8.59
C CYS A 122 2.66 -19.99 -9.56
N ILE A 123 2.52 -19.34 -10.72
CA ILE A 123 3.60 -19.18 -11.70
C ILE A 123 4.74 -18.32 -11.15
N ILE A 124 4.45 -17.18 -10.53
CA ILE A 124 5.47 -16.27 -9.99
C ILE A 124 6.25 -16.94 -8.86
N ASN A 125 5.59 -17.67 -7.96
CA ASN A 125 6.27 -18.40 -6.90
C ASN A 125 7.16 -19.53 -7.44
N VAL A 126 6.71 -20.25 -8.47
CA VAL A 126 7.52 -21.30 -9.13
C VAL A 126 8.71 -20.70 -9.87
N VAL A 127 8.52 -19.61 -10.62
CA VAL A 127 9.61 -18.92 -11.35
C VAL A 127 10.63 -18.32 -10.38
N ASN A 128 10.16 -17.67 -9.30
CA ASN A 128 11.05 -17.13 -8.28
C ASN A 128 11.81 -18.24 -7.54
N PHE A 129 11.17 -19.39 -7.29
CA PHE A 129 11.83 -20.54 -6.67
C PHE A 129 12.88 -21.17 -7.60
N ILE A 130 12.59 -21.32 -8.90
CA ILE A 130 13.56 -21.82 -9.88
C ILE A 130 14.76 -20.86 -9.98
N ASN A 131 14.52 -19.56 -10.10
CA ASN A 131 15.57 -18.54 -10.14
C ASN A 131 16.43 -18.48 -8.85
N LEU A 132 15.90 -18.93 -7.71
CA LEU A 132 16.62 -19.00 -6.43
C LEU A 132 17.48 -20.27 -6.29
N ILE A 133 17.23 -21.30 -7.12
CA ILE A 133 17.96 -22.58 -7.13
C ILE A 133 19.03 -22.58 -8.22
N GLU A 134 18.86 -21.79 -9.27
CA GLU A 134 19.83 -21.61 -10.35
C GLU A 134 20.97 -20.62 -10.00
N HIS A 135 20.95 -20.04 -8.79
CA HIS A 135 22.02 -19.24 -8.18
C HIS A 135 22.56 -19.91 -6.91
#